data_AF-A0A936XK20-F1
#
_entry.id   AF-A0A936XK20-F1
#
_cell.length_a   1.000
_cell.length_b   1.000
_cell.length_c   1.000
_cell.angle_alpha   90.00
_cell.angle_beta   90.00
_cell.angle_gamma   90.00
#
_symmetry.space_group_name_H-M   'P 1'
#
loop_
_entity.id
_entity.type
_entity.pdbx_description
1 polymer ?
#
loop_
_entity_poly.entity_id
_entity_poly.type
_entity_poly.pdbx_seq_one_letter_code
_entity_poly.pdbx_strand_id
1 'polypeptide(L)'
;MHRSLIVLPDDTVQPFVDAIAAAKKSLRIKIFLFSDPTLLAAVIAAQQRGVKVRVMLNPARRSGEVENEAPRATLLAAGVEVIDSNPDFDITHEKSLVVDDETAYIQSLNWETKNLTVTRDYAVVTSHRHEVDEIIECFEADWNRQPFNPGENSHLVWCNINGRNRVARFIDSAQETLFLENERYQDEVIIEHLVRATRRGVKIRVLARPAHTLKKGKLVEGIEGLRILQDLGAKVHKLKGLKLHAKMMLADGKHCIIGSINLAPGSFDTRRELAIEVHDEAVVKRAEQIAEHDWTHSHPLDLSDEGLLAEFEKDEAEVAEILALDTGKENHGHHNHNGHKGHSGN
;
A
#
# COMPACT_ATOMS: atom_id res chain seq x y z
N MET A 1 -14.97 -2.63 23.15
CA MET A 1 -13.94 -2.55 22.10
C MET A 1 -14.61 -2.03 20.85
N HIS A 2 -14.16 -0.90 20.31
CA HIS A 2 -14.74 -0.34 19.09
C HIS A 2 -14.05 -0.86 17.83
N ARG A 3 -12.83 -1.39 17.97
CA ARG A 3 -12.01 -1.87 16.85
C ARG A 3 -11.45 -3.26 17.07
N SER A 4 -11.22 -3.98 15.97
CA SER A 4 -10.50 -5.25 15.92
C SER A 4 -9.60 -5.32 14.68
N LEU A 5 -8.64 -6.23 14.69
CA LEU A 5 -7.66 -6.41 13.62
C LEU A 5 -7.81 -7.79 12.98
N ILE A 6 -7.97 -7.79 11.67
CA ILE A 6 -7.88 -8.95 10.78
C ILE A 6 -6.49 -8.95 10.15
N VAL A 7 -5.84 -10.10 10.14
CA VAL A 7 -4.49 -10.32 9.61
C VAL A 7 -4.55 -11.43 8.57
N LEU A 8 -4.14 -11.14 7.32
CA LEU A 8 -4.12 -12.14 6.25
C LEU A 8 -2.70 -12.63 5.94
N PRO A 9 -2.54 -13.92 5.60
CA PRO A 9 -3.59 -14.93 5.36
C PRO A 9 -4.14 -15.61 6.63
N ASP A 10 -3.62 -15.28 7.81
CA ASP A 10 -3.84 -15.97 9.09
C ASP A 10 -5.31 -16.12 9.47
N ASP A 11 -6.12 -15.06 9.32
CA ASP A 11 -7.56 -15.06 9.61
C ASP A 11 -8.43 -15.51 8.43
N THR A 12 -7.82 -15.79 7.28
CA THR A 12 -8.50 -16.16 6.02
C THR A 12 -9.50 -15.11 5.51
N VAL A 13 -10.22 -15.42 4.44
CA VAL A 13 -11.30 -14.56 3.91
C VAL A 13 -12.56 -14.54 4.81
N GLN A 14 -12.68 -15.48 5.74
CA GLN A 14 -13.92 -15.75 6.47
C GLN A 14 -14.51 -14.54 7.20
N PRO A 15 -13.73 -13.67 7.89
CA PRO A 15 -14.29 -12.50 8.57
C PRO A 15 -15.04 -11.53 7.64
N PHE A 16 -14.61 -11.42 6.38
CA PHE A 16 -15.30 -10.60 5.37
C PHE A 16 -16.58 -11.28 4.88
N VAL A 17 -16.51 -12.59 4.61
CA VAL A 17 -17.66 -13.38 4.17
C VAL A 17 -18.76 -13.37 5.23
N ASP A 18 -18.41 -13.57 6.50
CA ASP A 18 -19.36 -13.57 7.61
C ASP A 18 -20.05 -12.22 7.76
N ALA A 19 -19.29 -11.12 7.64
CA ALA A 19 -19.83 -9.77 7.71
C ALA A 19 -20.81 -9.47 6.56
N ILE A 20 -20.45 -9.85 5.34
CA ILE A 20 -21.29 -9.70 4.13
C ILE A 20 -22.53 -10.61 4.22
N ALA A 21 -22.40 -11.81 4.77
CA ALA A 21 -23.50 -12.74 4.98
C ALA A 21 -24.48 -12.25 6.07
N ALA A 22 -23.96 -11.61 7.12
CA ALA A 22 -24.76 -11.07 8.22
C ALA A 22 -25.48 -9.75 7.89
N ALA A 23 -25.05 -9.04 6.84
CA ALA A 23 -25.63 -7.77 6.41
C ALA A 23 -27.14 -7.88 6.13
N LYS A 24 -27.89 -6.87 6.57
CA LYS A 24 -29.36 -6.80 6.52
C LYS A 24 -29.90 -5.63 5.72
N LYS A 25 -29.16 -4.53 5.62
CA LYS A 25 -29.62 -3.26 5.05
C LYS A 25 -28.80 -2.87 3.82
N SER A 26 -27.48 -2.77 3.96
CA SER A 26 -26.63 -2.23 2.90
C SER A 26 -25.18 -2.66 2.97
N LEU A 27 -24.54 -2.69 1.80
CA LEU A 27 -23.09 -2.77 1.64
C LEU A 27 -22.63 -1.59 0.79
N ARG A 28 -21.61 -0.85 1.26
CA ARG A 28 -20.84 0.11 0.44
C ARG A 28 -19.43 -0.40 0.33
N ILE A 29 -18.97 -0.64 -0.90
CA ILE A 29 -17.68 -1.25 -1.17
C ILE A 29 -16.91 -0.31 -2.09
N LYS A 30 -15.76 0.19 -1.63
CA LYS A 30 -14.80 0.89 -2.49
C LYS A 30 -13.53 0.06 -2.54
N ILE A 31 -13.15 -0.40 -3.73
CA ILE A 31 -12.05 -1.35 -3.84
C ILE A 31 -11.32 -1.16 -5.17
N PHE A 32 -9.98 -1.18 -5.09
CA PHE A 32 -9.14 -1.00 -6.28
C PHE A 32 -9.22 -2.21 -7.21
N LEU A 33 -9.01 -3.43 -6.69
CA LEU A 33 -9.16 -4.68 -7.43
C LEU A 33 -10.12 -5.62 -6.70
N PHE A 34 -11.05 -6.19 -7.46
CA PHE A 34 -12.03 -7.14 -6.93
C PHE A 34 -12.20 -8.30 -7.91
N SER A 35 -11.51 -9.41 -7.66
CA SER A 35 -11.54 -10.60 -8.50
C SER A 35 -11.67 -11.92 -7.73
N ASP A 36 -11.63 -11.88 -6.39
CA ASP A 36 -11.77 -13.10 -5.60
C ASP A 36 -13.18 -13.72 -5.74
N PRO A 37 -13.30 -14.98 -6.16
CA PRO A 37 -14.59 -15.62 -6.41
C PRO A 37 -15.43 -15.80 -5.15
N THR A 38 -14.80 -15.97 -3.97
CA THR A 38 -15.53 -16.16 -2.71
C THR A 38 -16.21 -14.86 -2.29
N LEU A 39 -15.48 -13.75 -2.35
CA LEU A 39 -16.04 -12.43 -2.05
C LEU A 39 -17.08 -12.00 -3.08
N LEU A 40 -16.87 -12.29 -4.38
CA LEU A 40 -17.88 -12.05 -5.41
C LEU A 40 -19.18 -12.79 -5.11
N ALA A 41 -19.09 -14.09 -4.80
CA ALA A 41 -20.25 -14.89 -4.44
C ALA A 41 -20.97 -14.36 -3.18
N ALA A 42 -20.22 -13.94 -2.15
CA ALA A 42 -20.79 -13.39 -0.93
C ALA A 42 -21.57 -12.08 -1.20
N VAL A 43 -20.99 -11.17 -1.99
CA VAL A 43 -21.62 -9.89 -2.36
C VAL A 43 -22.89 -10.12 -3.18
N ILE A 44 -22.83 -11.02 -4.16
CA ILE A 44 -24.00 -11.40 -4.99
C ILE A 44 -25.09 -12.02 -4.12
N ALA A 45 -24.73 -12.91 -3.19
CA ALA A 45 -25.69 -13.51 -2.27
C ALA A 45 -26.35 -12.43 -1.38
N ALA A 46 -25.61 -11.41 -0.93
CA ALA A 46 -26.19 -10.30 -0.18
C ALA A 46 -27.23 -9.51 -1.01
N GLN A 47 -26.88 -9.17 -2.26
CA GLN A 47 -27.81 -8.52 -3.19
C GLN A 47 -29.08 -9.35 -3.41
N GLN A 48 -28.94 -10.67 -3.60
CA GLN A 48 -30.08 -11.59 -3.79
C GLN A 48 -30.97 -11.72 -2.55
N ARG A 49 -30.43 -11.53 -1.34
CA ARG A 49 -31.22 -11.46 -0.10
C ARG A 49 -31.98 -10.14 0.06
N GLY A 50 -31.77 -9.16 -0.83
CA GLY A 50 -32.39 -7.83 -0.77
C GLY A 50 -31.57 -6.78 -0.02
N VAL A 51 -30.32 -7.06 0.33
CA VAL A 51 -29.38 -6.05 0.86
C VAL A 51 -29.04 -5.07 -0.26
N LYS A 52 -29.05 -3.76 0.01
CA LYS A 52 -28.67 -2.76 -0.99
C LYS A 52 -27.14 -2.72 -1.15
N VAL A 53 -26.63 -3.22 -2.27
CA VAL A 53 -25.19 -3.26 -2.53
C VAL A 53 -24.77 -2.19 -3.54
N ARG A 54 -23.82 -1.33 -3.13
CA ARG A 54 -23.14 -0.36 -3.99
C ARG A 54 -21.64 -0.63 -4.01
N VAL A 55 -21.08 -0.74 -5.22
CA VAL A 55 -19.66 -1.00 -5.43
C VAL A 55 -19.06 0.09 -6.32
N MET A 56 -17.96 0.65 -5.86
CA MET A 56 -17.13 1.57 -6.62
C MET A 56 -15.81 0.88 -6.93
N LEU A 57 -15.56 0.66 -8.22
CA LEU A 57 -14.36 -0.02 -8.73
C LEU A 57 -13.45 0.98 -9.42
N ASN A 58 -12.14 0.77 -9.31
CA ASN A 58 -11.19 1.56 -10.09
C ASN A 58 -11.43 1.32 -11.61
N PRO A 59 -11.47 2.38 -12.43
CA PRO A 59 -11.62 2.25 -13.88
C PRO A 59 -10.37 1.65 -14.52
N ALA A 60 -10.39 1.50 -15.85
CA ALA A 60 -9.20 1.14 -16.61
C ALA A 60 -8.03 2.09 -16.25
N ARG A 61 -6.82 1.54 -16.12
CA ARG A 61 -5.62 2.35 -15.88
C ARG A 61 -5.33 3.23 -17.09
N ARG A 62 -4.54 4.29 -16.88
CA ARG A 62 -4.01 5.13 -17.98
C ARG A 62 -3.25 4.32 -19.04
N SER A 63 -2.67 3.18 -18.67
CA SER A 63 -2.02 2.24 -19.59
C SER A 63 -2.98 1.45 -20.49
N GLY A 64 -4.30 1.58 -20.28
CA GLY A 64 -5.33 0.79 -20.95
C GLY A 64 -5.61 -0.56 -20.29
N GLU A 65 -4.89 -0.93 -19.22
CA GLU A 65 -5.15 -2.17 -18.48
C GLU A 65 -6.53 -2.12 -17.81
N VAL A 66 -7.39 -3.10 -18.12
CA VAL A 66 -8.72 -3.27 -17.53
C VAL A 66 -8.70 -4.44 -16.57
N GLU A 67 -8.62 -4.18 -15.27
CA GLU A 67 -8.42 -5.24 -14.27
C GLU A 67 -9.72 -5.77 -13.66
N ASN A 68 -10.81 -5.01 -13.76
CA ASN A 68 -12.10 -5.31 -13.12
C ASN A 68 -13.22 -5.68 -14.11
N GLU A 69 -12.94 -5.89 -15.41
CA GLU A 69 -13.98 -6.06 -16.44
C GLU A 69 -14.92 -7.25 -16.17
N ALA A 70 -14.36 -8.44 -16.01
CA ALA A 70 -15.15 -9.64 -15.77
C ALA A 70 -15.91 -9.58 -14.42
N PRO A 71 -15.27 -9.26 -13.28
CA PRO A 71 -15.97 -9.07 -12.01
C PRO A 71 -17.08 -8.02 -12.06
N ARG A 72 -16.86 -6.89 -12.74
CA ARG A 72 -17.87 -5.84 -12.96
C ARG A 72 -19.07 -6.42 -13.70
N ALA A 73 -18.86 -7.14 -14.80
CA ALA A 73 -19.94 -7.75 -15.57
C ALA A 73 -20.75 -8.74 -14.71
N THR A 74 -20.07 -9.55 -13.90
CA THR A 74 -20.71 -10.51 -12.97
C THR A 74 -21.56 -9.81 -11.89
N LEU A 75 -21.06 -8.73 -11.29
CA LEU A 75 -21.81 -7.95 -10.30
C LEU A 75 -23.03 -7.25 -10.91
N LEU A 76 -22.88 -6.63 -12.08
CA LEU A 76 -23.98 -5.98 -12.81
C LEU A 76 -25.06 -6.98 -13.20
N ALA A 77 -24.69 -8.16 -13.67
CA ALA A 77 -25.64 -9.23 -14.00
C ALA A 77 -26.45 -9.72 -12.79
N ALA A 78 -25.90 -9.60 -11.57
CA ALA A 78 -26.59 -9.90 -10.32
C ALA A 78 -27.45 -8.74 -9.79
N GLY A 79 -27.49 -7.60 -10.48
CA GLY A 79 -28.26 -6.42 -10.08
C GLY A 79 -27.58 -5.53 -9.04
N VAL A 80 -26.28 -5.70 -8.80
CA VAL A 80 -25.50 -4.81 -7.92
C VAL A 80 -25.28 -3.45 -8.60
N GLU A 81 -25.42 -2.35 -7.86
CA GLU A 81 -25.07 -1.02 -8.35
C GLU A 81 -23.53 -0.89 -8.42
N VAL A 82 -22.95 -0.86 -9.62
CA VAL A 82 -21.49 -0.74 -9.81
C VAL A 82 -21.15 0.49 -10.64
N ILE A 83 -20.32 1.40 -10.10
CA ILE A 83 -19.81 2.57 -10.82
C ILE A 83 -18.28 2.60 -10.85
N ASP A 84 -17.71 3.41 -11.73
CA ASP A 84 -16.29 3.74 -11.66
C ASP A 84 -16.01 4.69 -10.50
N SER A 85 -14.81 4.59 -9.94
CA SER A 85 -14.33 5.53 -8.93
C SER A 85 -14.24 6.97 -9.44
N ASN A 86 -14.16 7.93 -8.52
CA ASN A 86 -14.20 9.35 -8.87
C ASN A 86 -13.00 9.72 -9.78
N PRO A 87 -13.26 10.23 -11.02
CA PRO A 87 -12.20 10.61 -11.96
C PRO A 87 -11.37 11.82 -11.51
N ASP A 88 -11.77 12.53 -10.45
CA ASP A 88 -10.98 13.61 -9.85
C ASP A 88 -9.67 13.11 -9.23
N PHE A 89 -9.54 11.80 -9.00
CA PHE A 89 -8.33 11.16 -8.49
C PHE A 89 -7.66 10.36 -9.61
N ASP A 90 -6.32 10.40 -9.64
CA ASP A 90 -5.53 9.60 -10.59
C ASP A 90 -5.87 8.10 -10.47
N ILE A 91 -6.00 7.65 -9.22
CA ILE A 91 -6.39 6.29 -8.82
C ILE A 91 -7.19 6.40 -7.52
N THR A 92 -8.26 5.64 -7.41
CA THR A 92 -8.88 5.35 -6.11
C THR A 92 -8.29 4.05 -5.57
N HIS A 93 -7.42 4.19 -4.58
CA HIS A 93 -6.69 3.07 -4.00
C HIS A 93 -7.11 2.79 -2.55
N GLU A 94 -8.05 3.57 -2.01
CA GLU A 94 -8.89 3.21 -0.87
C GLU A 94 -9.48 1.80 -1.06
N LYS A 95 -9.39 1.02 0.01
CA LYS A 95 -10.01 -0.29 0.14
C LYS A 95 -10.86 -0.26 1.40
N SER A 96 -12.17 -0.17 1.22
CA SER A 96 -13.11 -0.04 2.32
C SER A 96 -14.39 -0.83 2.06
N LEU A 97 -14.97 -1.32 3.16
CA LEU A 97 -16.28 -1.93 3.19
C LEU A 97 -17.05 -1.33 4.36
N VAL A 98 -18.28 -0.86 4.12
CA VAL A 98 -19.22 -0.50 5.18
C VAL A 98 -20.43 -1.43 5.12
N VAL A 99 -20.74 -2.05 6.25
CA VAL A 99 -21.87 -2.95 6.46
C VAL A 99 -22.93 -2.24 7.30
N ASP A 100 -24.15 -2.18 6.76
CA ASP A 100 -25.37 -1.70 7.43
C ASP A 100 -25.30 -0.30 8.06
N ASP A 101 -24.37 0.56 7.62
CA ASP A 101 -24.09 1.89 8.20
C ASP A 101 -23.68 1.83 9.69
N GLU A 102 -23.15 0.67 10.10
CA GLU A 102 -22.88 0.35 11.50
C GLU A 102 -21.44 -0.13 11.71
N THR A 103 -20.82 -0.79 10.72
CA THR A 103 -19.45 -1.31 10.82
C THR A 103 -18.68 -1.02 9.55
N ALA A 104 -17.45 -0.51 9.69
CA ALA A 104 -16.55 -0.25 8.59
C ALA A 104 -15.26 -1.08 8.68
N TYR A 105 -14.69 -1.39 7.52
CA TYR A 105 -13.44 -2.12 7.34
C TYR A 105 -12.48 -1.22 6.57
N ILE A 106 -11.35 -0.87 7.17
CA ILE A 106 -10.26 -0.11 6.55
C ILE A 106 -9.14 -1.10 6.23
N GLN A 107 -8.74 -1.19 4.96
CA GLN A 107 -7.97 -2.32 4.45
C GLN A 107 -6.67 -1.90 3.75
N SER A 108 -5.62 -2.70 3.89
CA SER A 108 -4.43 -2.62 3.02
C SER A 108 -4.57 -3.44 1.74
N LEU A 109 -5.42 -4.47 1.78
CA LEU A 109 -5.62 -5.47 0.73
C LEU A 109 -6.60 -5.08 -0.36
N ASN A 110 -6.32 -5.57 -1.57
CA ASN A 110 -7.36 -5.72 -2.57
C ASN A 110 -8.19 -6.99 -2.30
N TRP A 111 -9.31 -7.15 -3.00
CA TRP A 111 -10.12 -8.37 -2.97
C TRP A 111 -9.74 -9.29 -4.13
N GLU A 112 -8.48 -9.72 -4.13
CA GLU A 112 -7.95 -10.73 -5.04
C GLU A 112 -7.55 -11.97 -4.21
N THR A 113 -7.68 -13.18 -4.77
CA THR A 113 -7.32 -14.41 -4.06
C THR A 113 -5.90 -14.39 -3.51
N LYS A 114 -4.94 -13.81 -4.25
CA LYS A 114 -3.55 -13.67 -3.79
C LYS A 114 -3.43 -12.86 -2.50
N ASN A 115 -4.27 -11.81 -2.36
CA ASN A 115 -4.24 -10.94 -1.19
C ASN A 115 -4.79 -11.61 0.07
N LEU A 116 -5.62 -12.64 -0.14
CA LEU A 116 -6.23 -13.41 0.94
C LEU A 116 -5.41 -14.63 1.36
N THR A 117 -4.43 -15.05 0.55
CA THR A 117 -3.80 -16.37 0.67
C THR A 117 -2.27 -16.35 0.73
N VAL A 118 -1.61 -15.39 0.07
CA VAL A 118 -0.14 -15.42 -0.09
C VAL A 118 0.55 -14.07 0.15
N THR A 119 -0.18 -13.01 0.44
CA THR A 119 0.39 -11.73 0.87
C THR A 119 0.15 -11.49 2.36
N ARG A 120 1.05 -10.73 2.99
CA ARG A 120 0.76 -10.10 4.28
C ARG A 120 -0.12 -8.88 4.05
N ASP A 121 -1.26 -8.82 4.72
CA ASP A 121 -2.21 -7.73 4.65
C ASP A 121 -3.03 -7.61 5.95
N TYR A 122 -3.67 -6.45 6.14
CA TYR A 122 -4.47 -6.16 7.32
C TYR A 122 -5.80 -5.50 6.98
N ALA A 123 -6.77 -5.69 7.87
CA ALA A 123 -7.95 -4.86 7.93
C ALA A 123 -8.28 -4.49 9.38
N VAL A 124 -8.53 -3.21 9.62
CA VAL A 124 -9.10 -2.73 10.89
C VAL A 124 -10.61 -2.68 10.72
N VAL A 125 -11.32 -3.39 11.59
CA VAL A 125 -12.78 -3.31 11.69
C VAL A 125 -13.12 -2.30 12.75
N THR A 126 -14.04 -1.37 12.49
CA THR A 126 -14.50 -0.37 13.45
C THR A 126 -16.02 -0.25 13.45
N SER A 127 -16.59 -0.09 14.65
CA SER A 127 -17.99 0.31 14.89
C SER A 127 -18.08 1.71 15.50
N HIS A 128 -16.97 2.45 15.53
CA HIS A 128 -16.96 3.81 16.05
C HIS A 128 -17.75 4.72 15.11
N ARG A 129 -18.86 5.29 15.59
CA ARG A 129 -19.84 5.97 14.74
C ARG A 129 -19.23 7.05 13.85
N HIS A 130 -18.36 7.90 14.40
CA HIS A 130 -17.71 8.97 13.64
C HIS A 130 -16.85 8.44 12.48
N GLU A 131 -16.18 7.29 12.64
CA GLU A 131 -15.33 6.72 11.58
C GLU A 131 -16.18 6.07 10.49
N VAL A 132 -17.25 5.39 10.90
CA VAL A 132 -18.20 4.80 9.96
C VAL A 132 -18.89 5.90 9.14
N ASP A 133 -19.37 6.95 9.80
CA ASP A 133 -20.01 8.09 9.15
C ASP A 133 -19.04 8.81 8.21
N GLU A 134 -17.79 9.06 8.62
CA GLU A 134 -16.77 9.71 7.78
C GLU A 134 -16.45 8.90 6.50
N ILE A 135 -16.42 7.55 6.58
CA ILE A 135 -16.25 6.68 5.41
C ILE A 135 -17.50 6.72 4.52
N ILE A 136 -18.70 6.74 5.09
CA ILE A 136 -19.95 6.87 4.34
C ILE A 136 -20.02 8.22 3.63
N GLU A 137 -19.68 9.32 4.30
CA GLU A 137 -19.64 10.66 3.72
C GLU A 137 -18.66 10.73 2.54
N CYS A 138 -17.46 10.18 2.72
CA CYS A 138 -16.47 10.01 1.66
C CYS A 138 -17.04 9.19 0.48
N PHE A 139 -17.69 8.06 0.76
CA PHE A 139 -18.28 7.20 -0.25
C PHE A 139 -19.37 7.93 -1.03
N GLU A 140 -20.33 8.56 -0.36
CA GLU A 140 -21.43 9.27 -1.01
C GLU A 140 -20.94 10.49 -1.79
N ALA A 141 -19.94 11.22 -1.28
CA ALA A 141 -19.32 12.32 -2.02
C ALA A 141 -18.68 11.81 -3.32
N ASP A 142 -17.83 10.79 -3.26
CA ASP A 142 -17.19 10.22 -4.45
C ASP A 142 -18.21 9.57 -5.40
N TRP A 143 -19.28 8.98 -4.86
CA TRP A 143 -20.37 8.35 -5.62
C TRP A 143 -21.15 9.38 -6.43
N ASN A 144 -21.47 10.51 -5.79
CA ASN A 144 -22.24 11.60 -6.39
C ASN A 144 -21.36 12.68 -7.05
N ARG A 145 -20.05 12.43 -7.17
CA ARG A 145 -19.05 13.36 -7.73
C ARG A 145 -19.08 14.74 -7.06
N GLN A 146 -19.16 14.73 -5.74
CA GLN A 146 -19.15 15.91 -4.89
C GLN A 146 -17.82 16.03 -4.15
N PRO A 147 -17.40 17.25 -3.78
CA PRO A 147 -16.26 17.43 -2.89
C PRO A 147 -16.46 16.74 -1.56
N PHE A 148 -15.41 16.10 -1.05
CA PHE A 148 -15.34 15.56 0.29
C PHE A 148 -14.35 16.39 1.12
N ASN A 149 -14.75 16.75 2.33
CA ASN A 149 -13.88 17.39 3.30
C ASN A 149 -14.17 16.80 4.70
N PRO A 150 -13.26 16.01 5.28
CA PRO A 150 -13.46 15.38 6.58
C PRO A 150 -13.32 16.38 7.75
N GLY A 151 -12.96 17.64 7.48
CA GLY A 151 -12.82 18.69 8.48
C GLY A 151 -11.65 18.49 9.44
N GLU A 152 -11.52 19.41 10.40
CA GLU A 152 -10.43 19.40 11.39
C GLU A 152 -10.55 18.28 12.42
N ASN A 153 -11.78 17.78 12.64
CA ASN A 153 -12.08 16.71 13.58
C ASN A 153 -12.04 15.31 12.93
N SER A 154 -11.48 15.18 11.74
CA SER A 154 -11.32 13.91 11.04
C SER A 154 -10.63 12.86 11.93
N HIS A 155 -11.27 11.71 12.10
CA HIS A 155 -10.66 10.58 12.81
C HIS A 155 -9.73 9.78 11.89
N LEU A 156 -9.93 9.87 10.56
CA LEU A 156 -9.26 9.03 9.57
C LEU A 156 -8.17 9.77 8.79
N VAL A 157 -7.28 8.99 8.20
CA VAL A 157 -6.14 9.48 7.41
C VAL A 157 -6.53 9.41 5.94
N TRP A 158 -6.77 10.57 5.33
CA TRP A 158 -7.16 10.73 3.93
C TRP A 158 -6.02 11.39 3.15
N CYS A 159 -5.41 10.67 2.22
CA CYS A 159 -4.46 11.29 1.29
C CYS A 159 -5.15 12.28 0.36
N ASN A 160 -4.37 13.21 -0.19
CA ASN A 160 -4.77 14.46 -0.85
C ASN A 160 -5.50 15.49 0.02
N ILE A 161 -5.67 15.20 1.32
CA ILE A 161 -6.30 16.09 2.31
C ILE A 161 -5.37 16.28 3.53
N ASN A 162 -5.27 15.25 4.38
CA ASN A 162 -4.53 15.29 5.64
C ASN A 162 -3.42 14.22 5.74
N GLY A 163 -3.35 13.31 4.76
CA GLY A 163 -2.58 12.07 4.82
C GLY A 163 -1.10 12.24 5.09
N ARG A 164 -0.40 13.06 4.28
CA ARG A 164 1.04 13.29 4.45
C ARG A 164 1.35 13.88 5.84
N ASN A 165 0.58 14.88 6.26
CA ASN A 165 0.75 15.53 7.55
C ASN A 165 0.50 14.58 8.74
N ARG A 166 -0.49 13.69 8.64
CA ARG A 166 -0.80 12.72 9.69
C ARG A 166 0.23 11.60 9.77
N VAL A 167 0.66 11.06 8.63
CA VAL A 167 1.73 10.05 8.55
C VAL A 167 3.06 10.60 9.09
N ALA A 168 3.43 11.82 8.70
CA ALA A 168 4.61 12.50 9.23
C ALA A 168 4.55 12.68 10.76
N ARG A 169 3.41 13.17 11.29
CA ARG A 169 3.20 13.31 12.74
C ARG A 169 3.26 11.98 13.49
N PHE A 170 2.75 10.90 12.91
CA PHE A 170 2.87 9.56 13.48
C PHE A 170 4.34 9.14 13.61
N ILE A 171 5.14 9.32 12.55
CA ILE A 171 6.59 9.02 12.58
C ILE A 171 7.31 9.89 13.62
N ASP A 172 6.95 11.17 13.72
CA ASP A 172 7.52 12.09 14.70
C ASP A 172 7.15 11.76 16.15
N SER A 173 6.01 11.10 16.35
CA SER A 173 5.56 10.69 17.69
C SER A 173 6.39 9.54 18.28
N ALA A 174 7.03 8.72 17.45
CA ALA A 174 7.80 7.57 17.90
C ALA A 174 9.06 8.00 18.68
N GLN A 175 9.28 7.34 19.81
CA GLN A 175 10.37 7.63 20.75
C GLN A 175 11.42 6.52 20.83
N GLU A 176 11.04 5.26 20.64
CA GLU A 176 11.90 4.09 20.86
C GLU A 176 12.02 3.23 19.61
N THR A 177 10.89 2.89 18.98
CA THR A 177 10.86 1.96 17.85
C THR A 177 9.85 2.37 16.78
N LEU A 178 10.21 2.10 15.53
CA LEU A 178 9.30 2.13 14.39
C LEU A 178 9.45 0.83 13.61
N PHE A 179 8.33 0.15 13.40
CA PHE A 179 8.24 -0.99 12.50
C PHE A 179 7.40 -0.61 11.29
N LEU A 180 7.95 -0.81 10.09
CA LEU A 180 7.34 -0.38 8.84
C LEU A 180 7.15 -1.60 7.91
N GLU A 181 5.92 -1.79 7.46
CA GLU A 181 5.56 -2.67 6.35
C GLU A 181 4.96 -1.80 5.25
N ASN A 182 5.66 -1.70 4.12
CA ASN A 182 5.17 -0.97 2.97
C ASN A 182 5.81 -1.47 1.67
N GLU A 183 5.10 -1.32 0.55
CA GLU A 183 5.66 -1.67 -0.76
C GLU A 183 6.53 -0.56 -1.36
N ARG A 184 6.43 0.66 -0.84
CA ARG A 184 7.08 1.86 -1.39
C ARG A 184 7.70 2.70 -0.28
N TYR A 185 8.88 3.25 -0.55
CA TYR A 185 9.64 4.15 0.31
C TYR A 185 10.25 5.25 -0.57
N GLN A 186 9.40 6.17 -1.02
CA GLN A 186 9.65 7.10 -2.13
C GLN A 186 9.30 8.55 -1.81
N ASP A 187 8.33 8.80 -0.93
CA ASP A 187 7.91 10.18 -0.62
C ASP A 187 8.99 10.90 0.19
N GLU A 188 9.59 11.94 -0.41
CA GLU A 188 10.73 12.66 0.15
C GLU A 188 10.46 13.22 1.56
N VAL A 189 9.25 13.75 1.79
CA VAL A 189 8.86 14.29 3.10
C VAL A 189 8.80 13.16 4.12
N ILE A 190 8.15 12.04 3.78
CA ILE A 190 8.10 10.89 4.69
C ILE A 190 9.49 10.30 4.95
N ILE A 191 10.34 10.18 3.92
CA ILE A 191 11.73 9.73 4.10
C ILE A 191 12.49 10.69 5.01
N GLU A 192 12.33 12.00 4.86
CA GLU A 192 12.94 12.99 5.75
C GLU A 192 12.51 12.81 7.22
N HIS A 193 11.22 12.56 7.47
CA HIS A 193 10.73 12.29 8.83
C HIS A 193 11.29 10.98 9.41
N LEU A 194 11.43 9.93 8.59
CA LEU A 194 12.09 8.68 9.01
C LEU A 194 13.58 8.90 9.31
N VAL A 195 14.29 9.68 8.49
CA VAL A 195 15.68 10.10 8.74
C VAL A 195 15.79 10.83 10.08
N ARG A 196 14.87 11.78 10.35
CA ARG A 196 14.82 12.51 11.63
C ARG A 196 14.54 11.56 12.80
N ALA A 197 13.65 10.58 12.65
CA ALA A 197 13.40 9.58 13.68
C ALA A 197 14.67 8.77 14.02
N THR A 198 15.39 8.29 13.00
CA THR A 198 16.67 7.61 13.22
C THR A 198 17.69 8.50 13.95
N ARG A 199 17.77 9.79 13.60
CA ARG A 199 18.65 10.76 14.28
C ARG A 199 18.23 11.06 15.73
N ARG A 200 16.94 10.89 16.08
CA ARG A 200 16.46 10.95 17.48
C ARG A 200 16.79 9.68 18.28
N GLY A 201 17.32 8.64 17.64
CA GLY A 201 17.64 7.36 18.27
C GLY A 201 16.53 6.31 18.17
N VAL A 202 15.47 6.57 17.41
CA VAL A 202 14.39 5.60 17.16
C VAL A 202 14.94 4.43 16.34
N LYS A 203 14.70 3.20 16.80
CA LYS A 203 15.13 1.99 16.10
C LYS A 203 14.13 1.63 15.01
N ILE A 204 14.54 1.76 13.75
CA ILE A 204 13.67 1.47 12.60
C ILE A 204 13.94 0.06 12.05
N ARG A 205 12.87 -0.72 11.93
CA ARG A 205 12.82 -2.00 11.23
C ARG A 205 11.88 -1.88 10.04
N VAL A 206 12.34 -2.30 8.88
CA VAL A 206 11.65 -2.13 7.60
C VAL A 206 11.46 -3.48 6.95
N LEU A 207 10.23 -3.82 6.63
CA LEU A 207 9.89 -4.83 5.65
C LEU A 207 9.57 -4.15 4.32
N ALA A 208 10.27 -4.60 3.28
CA ALA A 208 10.18 -4.05 1.94
C ALA A 208 10.06 -5.14 0.87
N ARG A 209 9.66 -4.73 -0.34
CA ARG A 209 9.69 -5.60 -1.51
C ARG A 209 11.11 -5.73 -2.06
N PRO A 210 11.58 -6.95 -2.38
CA PRO A 210 12.87 -7.14 -3.00
C PRO A 210 12.90 -6.60 -4.43
N ALA A 211 14.08 -6.16 -4.88
CA ALA A 211 14.29 -5.43 -6.12
C ALA A 211 13.81 -6.22 -7.35
N HIS A 212 14.14 -7.51 -7.47
CA HIS A 212 13.75 -8.38 -8.59
C HIS A 212 12.24 -8.58 -8.75
N THR A 213 11.44 -8.19 -7.74
CA THR A 213 9.97 -8.26 -7.83
C THR A 213 9.34 -6.97 -8.32
N LEU A 214 10.13 -5.92 -8.55
CA LEU A 214 9.66 -4.63 -9.01
C LEU A 214 9.31 -4.70 -10.51
N LYS A 215 8.38 -3.84 -10.94
CA LYS A 215 8.06 -3.70 -12.37
C LYS A 215 9.23 -3.02 -13.10
N LYS A 216 9.36 -3.25 -14.41
CA LYS A 216 10.34 -2.54 -15.25
C LYS A 216 10.21 -1.01 -15.08
N GLY A 217 11.34 -0.32 -14.98
CA GLY A 217 11.41 1.13 -14.77
C GLY A 217 11.07 1.59 -13.35
N LYS A 218 10.87 0.68 -12.39
CA LYS A 218 10.56 1.00 -10.99
C LYS A 218 11.69 0.68 -10.02
N LEU A 219 12.88 0.40 -10.54
CA LEU A 219 14.04 0.00 -9.75
C LEU A 219 14.53 1.15 -8.85
N VAL A 220 14.85 2.31 -9.41
CA VAL A 220 15.31 3.50 -8.63
C VAL A 220 14.31 3.81 -7.52
N GLU A 221 13.05 4.01 -7.90
CA GLU A 221 11.98 4.33 -6.94
C GLU A 221 11.79 3.22 -5.89
N GLY A 222 12.16 1.97 -6.18
CA GLY A 222 12.04 0.86 -5.23
C GLY A 222 13.19 0.77 -4.23
N ILE A 223 14.31 1.46 -4.48
CA ILE A 223 15.58 1.25 -3.79
C ILE A 223 16.10 2.52 -3.10
N GLU A 224 15.89 3.71 -3.69
CA GLU A 224 16.51 4.95 -3.22
C GLU A 224 16.23 5.26 -1.74
N GLY A 225 14.97 5.26 -1.32
CA GLY A 225 14.60 5.53 0.07
C GLY A 225 15.03 4.41 1.01
N LEU A 226 15.08 3.16 0.54
CA LEU A 226 15.56 2.04 1.35
C LEU A 226 17.06 2.16 1.65
N ARG A 227 17.88 2.56 0.67
CA ARG A 227 19.31 2.80 0.86
C ARG A 227 19.55 3.94 1.84
N ILE A 228 18.84 5.07 1.69
CA ILE A 228 18.94 6.21 2.63
C ILE A 228 18.66 5.76 4.07
N LEU A 229 17.62 4.95 4.27
CA LEU A 229 17.28 4.44 5.60
C LEU A 229 18.34 3.46 6.13
N GLN A 230 18.85 2.57 5.27
CA GLN A 230 19.88 1.61 5.64
C GLN A 230 21.21 2.29 6.01
N ASP A 231 21.63 3.30 5.26
CA ASP A 231 22.85 4.09 5.51
C ASP A 231 22.80 4.80 6.87
N LEU A 232 21.61 5.08 7.38
CA LEU A 232 21.38 5.68 8.70
C LEU A 232 21.20 4.63 9.81
N GLY A 233 21.25 3.34 9.49
CA GLY A 233 21.19 2.24 10.45
C GLY A 233 19.81 1.61 10.62
N ALA A 234 18.82 1.93 9.79
CA ALA A 234 17.59 1.16 9.73
C ALA A 234 17.88 -0.26 9.22
N LYS A 235 17.18 -1.25 9.76
CA LYS A 235 17.31 -2.63 9.30
C LYS A 235 16.26 -2.92 8.23
N VAL A 236 16.69 -3.24 7.02
CA VAL A 236 15.78 -3.48 5.88
C VAL A 236 15.77 -4.95 5.47
N HIS A 237 14.59 -5.55 5.51
CA HIS A 237 14.40 -6.99 5.30
C HIS A 237 13.28 -7.25 4.28
N LYS A 238 13.27 -8.45 3.69
CA LYS A 238 12.15 -9.02 2.94
C LYS A 238 11.51 -10.15 3.73
N LEU A 239 10.19 -10.27 3.64
CA LEU A 239 9.44 -11.40 4.18
C LEU A 239 9.90 -12.73 3.57
N LYS A 240 9.88 -13.79 4.39
CA LYS A 240 10.02 -15.18 3.96
C LYS A 240 8.64 -15.83 3.91
N GLY A 241 8.35 -16.57 2.83
CA GLY A 241 7.11 -17.36 2.69
C GLY A 241 5.89 -16.56 2.26
N LEU A 242 5.76 -15.29 2.64
CA LEU A 242 4.72 -14.36 2.18
C LEU A 242 5.29 -13.26 1.28
N LYS A 243 4.44 -12.72 0.40
CA LYS A 243 4.73 -11.49 -0.34
C LYS A 243 4.28 -10.28 0.48
N LEU A 244 5.11 -9.23 0.55
CA LEU A 244 4.71 -7.99 1.19
C LEU A 244 3.72 -7.22 0.31
N HIS A 245 2.54 -6.91 0.85
CA HIS A 245 1.56 -5.99 0.26
C HIS A 245 1.00 -5.01 1.31
N ALA A 246 1.02 -5.37 2.59
CA ALA A 246 0.57 -4.53 3.69
C ALA A 246 1.16 -3.11 3.65
N LYS A 247 0.36 -2.17 4.18
CA LYS A 247 0.81 -0.83 4.56
C LYS A 247 0.46 -0.62 6.03
N MET A 248 1.43 -0.93 6.89
CA MET A 248 1.30 -0.84 8.34
C MET A 248 2.54 -0.16 8.91
N MET A 249 2.32 0.76 9.85
CA MET A 249 3.39 1.33 10.66
C MET A 249 3.01 1.17 12.13
N LEU A 250 3.94 0.68 12.95
CA LEU A 250 3.75 0.50 14.39
C LEU A 250 4.83 1.29 15.13
N ALA A 251 4.42 2.15 16.05
CA ALA A 251 5.30 2.99 16.85
C ALA A 251 5.27 2.53 18.30
N ASP A 252 6.46 2.29 18.87
CA ASP A 252 6.71 2.05 20.30
C ASP A 252 5.88 0.92 20.95
N GLY A 253 5.26 0.05 20.17
CA GLY A 253 4.28 -0.94 20.67
C GLY A 253 3.01 -0.30 21.26
N LYS A 254 2.69 0.96 20.89
CA LYS A 254 1.62 1.76 21.51
C LYS A 254 0.49 2.15 20.55
N HIS A 255 0.79 2.32 19.28
CA HIS A 255 -0.19 2.68 18.26
C HIS A 255 0.31 2.34 16.87
N CYS A 256 -0.63 2.11 15.96
CA CYS A 256 -0.32 1.81 14.57
C CYS A 256 -1.21 2.56 13.59
N ILE A 257 -0.68 2.79 12.39
CA ILE A 257 -1.44 3.21 11.21
C ILE A 257 -1.57 2.01 10.28
N ILE A 258 -2.79 1.71 9.85
CA ILE A 258 -3.11 0.63 8.91
C ILE A 258 -4.06 1.17 7.83
N GLY A 259 -3.79 0.84 6.57
CA GLY A 259 -4.67 1.20 5.46
C GLY A 259 -4.04 0.99 4.10
N SER A 260 -4.44 1.80 3.12
CA SER A 260 -4.07 1.63 1.72
C SER A 260 -2.86 2.45 1.25
N ILE A 261 -2.29 3.27 2.14
CA ILE A 261 -1.29 4.29 1.81
C ILE A 261 0.10 3.69 1.57
N ASN A 262 0.54 3.65 0.32
CA ASN A 262 1.96 3.46 0.00
C ASN A 262 2.75 4.73 0.32
N LEU A 263 3.99 4.63 0.82
CA LEU A 263 4.84 5.83 1.09
C LEU A 263 5.47 6.37 -0.21
N ALA A 264 4.62 6.85 -1.12
CA ALA A 264 4.99 7.36 -2.42
C ALA A 264 4.25 8.66 -2.72
N PRO A 265 4.86 9.62 -3.45
CA PRO A 265 4.25 10.94 -3.70
C PRO A 265 2.83 10.85 -4.26
N GLY A 266 2.64 10.02 -5.29
CA GLY A 266 1.31 9.84 -5.89
C GLY A 266 0.24 9.34 -4.92
N SER A 267 0.59 8.52 -3.92
CA SER A 267 -0.36 8.10 -2.88
C SER A 267 -0.84 9.27 -2.04
N PHE A 268 0.02 10.24 -1.76
CA PHE A 268 -0.28 11.39 -0.91
C PHE A 268 -0.90 12.56 -1.68
N ASP A 269 -0.54 12.74 -2.96
CA ASP A 269 -0.89 13.93 -3.74
C ASP A 269 -2.13 13.76 -4.60
N THR A 270 -2.27 12.62 -5.29
CA THR A 270 -3.25 12.50 -6.38
C THR A 270 -4.23 11.34 -6.24
N ARG A 271 -3.99 10.42 -5.30
CA ARG A 271 -4.84 9.26 -5.08
C ARG A 271 -5.80 9.46 -3.91
N ARG A 272 -6.98 8.86 -4.02
CA ARG A 272 -7.86 8.65 -2.86
C ARG A 272 -7.37 7.40 -2.13
N GLU A 273 -6.76 7.61 -0.97
CA GLU A 273 -6.30 6.57 -0.05
C GLU A 273 -6.95 6.76 1.32
N LEU A 274 -7.05 5.68 2.08
CA LEU A 274 -7.61 5.68 3.42
C LEU A 274 -6.71 4.87 4.37
N ALA A 275 -6.44 5.43 5.53
CA ALA A 275 -5.89 4.68 6.67
C ALA A 275 -6.54 5.12 7.98
N ILE A 276 -6.32 4.32 9.02
CA ILE A 276 -6.76 4.59 10.38
C ILE A 276 -5.58 4.47 11.33
N GLU A 277 -5.49 5.43 12.25
CA GLU A 277 -4.56 5.38 13.39
C GLU A 277 -5.31 4.82 14.60
N VAL A 278 -4.74 3.80 15.23
CA VAL A 278 -5.40 3.08 16.33
C VAL A 278 -4.49 2.94 17.54
N HIS A 279 -5.08 3.14 18.72
CA HIS A 279 -4.45 3.01 20.03
C HIS A 279 -5.09 1.89 20.88
N ASP A 280 -6.09 1.18 20.34
CA ASP A 280 -6.77 0.10 21.05
C ASP A 280 -5.76 -1.00 21.40
N GLU A 281 -5.60 -1.28 22.70
CA GLU A 281 -4.60 -2.23 23.22
C GLU A 281 -4.64 -3.59 22.52
N ALA A 282 -5.84 -4.13 22.26
CA ALA A 282 -5.98 -5.42 21.60
C ALA A 282 -5.53 -5.40 20.12
N VAL A 283 -5.75 -4.30 19.42
CA VAL A 283 -5.31 -4.14 18.03
C VAL A 283 -3.79 -3.98 17.98
N VAL A 284 -3.25 -3.10 18.82
CA VAL A 284 -1.81 -2.81 18.87
C VAL A 284 -1.02 -4.05 19.29
N LYS A 285 -1.47 -4.76 20.33
CA LYS A 285 -0.84 -6.01 20.78
C LYS A 285 -0.85 -7.07 19.69
N ARG A 286 -1.94 -7.21 18.95
CA ARG A 286 -2.01 -8.15 17.81
C ARG A 286 -1.06 -7.71 16.69
N ALA A 287 -1.04 -6.43 16.33
CA ALA A 287 -0.13 -5.90 15.31
C ALA A 287 1.34 -6.11 15.70
N GLU A 288 1.70 -5.90 16.97
CA GLU A 288 3.05 -6.12 17.49
C GLU A 288 3.47 -7.61 17.43
N GLN A 289 2.56 -8.52 17.79
CA GLN A 289 2.80 -9.96 17.66
C GLN A 289 3.09 -10.38 16.23
N ILE A 290 2.32 -9.86 15.26
CA ILE A 290 2.54 -10.14 13.84
C ILE A 290 3.84 -9.49 13.36
N ALA A 291 4.11 -8.25 13.74
CA ALA A 291 5.35 -7.55 13.37
C ALA A 291 6.60 -8.32 13.84
N GLU A 292 6.62 -8.83 15.08
CA GLU A 292 7.77 -9.62 15.57
C GLU A 292 7.85 -11.01 14.91
N HIS A 293 6.71 -11.66 14.66
CA HIS A 293 6.67 -12.90 13.89
C HIS A 293 7.25 -12.69 12.48
N ASP A 294 6.78 -11.67 11.77
CA ASP A 294 7.19 -11.37 10.40
C ASP A 294 8.65 -10.92 10.36
N TRP A 295 9.12 -10.19 11.37
CA TRP A 295 10.54 -9.83 11.52
C TRP A 295 11.42 -11.06 11.70
N THR A 296 11.06 -11.99 12.58
CA THR A 296 11.82 -13.22 12.82
C THR A 296 11.77 -14.18 11.61
N HIS A 297 10.75 -14.06 10.77
CA HIS A 297 10.59 -14.79 9.49
C HIS A 297 10.89 -13.90 8.28
N SER A 298 11.95 -13.10 8.38
CA SER A 298 12.43 -12.26 7.29
C SER A 298 13.93 -12.43 7.06
N HIS A 299 14.41 -11.95 5.93
CA HIS A 299 15.83 -11.94 5.57
C HIS A 299 16.28 -10.52 5.27
N PRO A 300 17.47 -10.10 5.71
CA PRO A 300 18.06 -8.84 5.28
C PRO A 300 18.07 -8.72 3.75
N LEU A 301 17.75 -7.53 3.26
CA LEU A 301 17.98 -7.16 1.87
C LEU A 301 19.41 -6.65 1.74
N ASP A 302 20.12 -7.17 0.74
CA ASP A 302 21.40 -6.63 0.34
C ASP A 302 21.16 -5.51 -0.69
N LEU A 303 21.19 -4.27 -0.23
CA LEU A 303 21.01 -3.08 -1.06
C LEU A 303 22.36 -2.41 -1.38
N SER A 304 23.48 -3.09 -1.13
CA SER A 304 24.78 -2.67 -1.64
C SER A 304 24.78 -2.69 -3.17
N ASP A 305 25.73 -1.97 -3.77
CA ASP A 305 25.88 -1.96 -5.22
C ASP A 305 26.15 -3.39 -5.73
N GLU A 306 27.02 -4.13 -5.05
CA GLU A 306 27.33 -5.53 -5.37
C GLU A 306 26.11 -6.44 -5.22
N GLY A 307 25.35 -6.29 -4.12
CA GLY A 307 24.15 -7.07 -3.85
C GLY A 307 23.07 -6.87 -4.91
N LEU A 308 22.83 -5.62 -5.30
CA LEU A 308 21.86 -5.28 -6.35
C LEU A 308 22.31 -5.80 -7.72
N LEU A 309 23.58 -5.62 -8.10
CA LEU A 309 24.10 -6.15 -9.35
C LEU A 309 24.03 -7.68 -9.40
N ALA A 310 24.34 -8.36 -8.29
CA ALA A 310 24.24 -9.82 -8.18
C ALA A 310 22.79 -10.33 -8.29
N GLU A 311 21.82 -9.60 -7.74
CA GLU A 311 20.40 -9.94 -7.85
C GLU A 311 19.88 -9.87 -9.31
N PHE A 312 20.53 -9.06 -10.15
CA PHE A 312 20.19 -8.85 -11.56
C PHE A 312 21.34 -9.24 -12.51
N GLU A 313 22.04 -10.35 -12.25
CA GLU A 313 23.23 -10.77 -13.04
C GLU A 313 23.01 -10.74 -14.57
N LYS A 314 21.79 -11.06 -15.05
CA LYS A 314 21.45 -11.05 -16.48
C LYS A 314 21.21 -9.65 -17.07
N ASP A 315 20.88 -8.68 -16.23
CA ASP A 315 20.52 -7.30 -16.57
C ASP A 315 21.52 -6.30 -15.94
N GLU A 316 22.71 -6.76 -15.54
CA GLU A 316 23.71 -6.03 -14.74
C GLU A 316 24.03 -4.64 -15.30
N ALA A 317 24.25 -4.53 -16.62
CA ALA A 317 24.59 -3.27 -17.27
C ALA A 317 23.43 -2.26 -17.26
N GLU A 318 22.19 -2.72 -17.47
CA GLU A 318 20.99 -1.86 -17.39
C GLU A 318 20.79 -1.39 -15.95
N VAL A 319 20.97 -2.27 -14.97
CA VAL A 319 20.87 -1.93 -13.55
C VAL A 319 21.94 -0.92 -13.13
N ALA A 320 23.20 -1.13 -13.55
CA ALA A 320 24.29 -0.20 -13.26
C ALA A 320 24.03 1.18 -13.85
N GLU A 321 23.54 1.27 -15.09
CA GLU A 321 23.17 2.54 -15.70
C GLU A 321 22.01 3.22 -14.94
N ILE A 322 20.95 2.49 -14.64
CA ILE A 322 19.74 3.02 -13.98
C ILE A 322 20.04 3.52 -12.56
N LEU A 323 20.89 2.80 -11.81
CA LEU A 323 21.26 3.12 -10.44
C LEU A 323 22.55 3.95 -10.33
N ALA A 324 23.17 4.30 -11.46
CA ALA A 324 24.45 5.00 -11.53
C ALA A 324 25.59 4.31 -10.75
N LEU A 325 25.71 2.98 -10.89
CA LEU A 325 26.70 2.15 -10.20
C LEU A 325 27.94 1.91 -11.08
N ASP A 326 29.09 1.78 -10.44
CA ASP A 326 30.29 1.29 -11.10
C ASP A 326 30.25 -0.25 -11.18
N THR A 327 30.50 -0.80 -12.37
CA THR A 327 30.57 -2.26 -12.58
C THR A 327 32.00 -2.80 -12.48
N GLY A 328 32.99 -1.92 -12.31
CA GLY A 328 34.41 -2.29 -12.37
C GLY A 328 34.89 -2.79 -13.74
N LYS A 329 34.00 -2.83 -14.75
CA LYS A 329 34.34 -3.11 -16.14
C LYS A 329 34.65 -1.75 -16.79
N GLU A 330 35.95 -1.44 -16.96
CA GLU A 330 36.35 -0.24 -17.69
C GLU A 330 35.60 -0.19 -19.03
N ASN A 331 34.83 0.88 -19.24
CA ASN A 331 34.36 1.24 -20.57
C ASN A 331 35.60 1.55 -21.42
N HIS A 332 36.14 0.53 -22.11
CA HIS A 332 37.00 0.74 -23.26
C HIS A 332 36.15 1.32 -24.40
N GLY A 333 35.72 2.57 -24.22
CA GLY A 333 35.23 3.41 -25.28
C GLY A 333 36.34 3.53 -26.31
N HIS A 334 36.08 3.00 -27.51
CA HIS A 334 36.83 3.32 -28.71
C HIS A 334 36.81 4.83 -28.92
N HIS A 335 37.77 5.54 -28.32
CA HIS A 335 38.16 6.87 -28.77
C HIS A 335 38.83 6.69 -30.13
N ASN A 336 38.02 6.77 -31.18
CA ASN A 336 38.48 6.85 -32.55
C ASN A 336 39.16 8.21 -32.72
N HIS A 337 40.45 8.28 -32.39
CA HIS A 337 41.31 9.41 -32.74
C HIS A 337 41.44 9.44 -34.27
N ASN A 338 40.57 10.22 -34.91
CA ASN A 338 40.74 10.61 -36.31
C ASN A 338 41.98 11.51 -36.41
N GLY A 339 43.12 10.88 -36.63
CA GLY A 339 44.37 11.55 -36.98
C GLY A 339 44.21 12.27 -38.32
N HIS A 340 44.17 13.59 -38.27
CA HIS A 340 44.41 14.47 -39.41
C HIS A 340 45.76 14.13 -40.05
N LYS A 341 45.74 13.47 -41.21
CA LYS A 341 46.89 13.46 -42.12
C LYS A 341 46.81 14.70 -43.01
N GLY A 342 47.61 15.71 -42.67
CA GLY A 342 47.95 16.78 -43.59
C GLY A 342 48.64 16.23 -44.84
N HIS A 343 48.14 16.61 -46.01
CA HIS A 343 48.85 16.47 -47.28
C HIS A 343 49.68 17.73 -47.50
N SER A 344 50.99 17.59 -47.32
CA SER A 344 52.01 18.42 -47.97
C SER A 344 52.14 17.97 -49.42
N GLY A 345 52.11 18.92 -50.36
CA GLY A 345 51.96 18.67 -51.79
C GLY A 345 53.18 18.14 -52.54
N ASN A 346 52.94 17.89 -53.83
CA ASN A 346 53.71 18.41 -54.96
C ASN A 346 52.80 18.49 -56.18
#